data_AF-A0A9P6QN44-F1
#
_entry.id   AF-A0A9P6QN44-F1
#
_cell.length_a   1.000
_cell.length_b   1.000
_cell.length_c   1.000
_cell.angle_alpha   90.00
_cell.angle_beta   90.00
_cell.angle_gamma   90.00
#
_symmetry.space_group_name_H-M   'P 1'
#
loop_
_entity.id
_entity.type
_entity.pdbx_description
1 polymer ?
#
loop_
_entity_poly.entity_id
_entity_poly.type
_entity_poly.pdbx_seq_one_letter_code
_entity_poly.pdbx_strand_id
1 'polypeptide(L)'
;MSLLPSVVPTVSVSAPSPWWAQVNIALGFFLIAWVMVPIAYYTNLWEAQRFPILTADLFRTNGDDYPVLSVLDKGTISEEGYAKAGELRISTFFALTYGIGFAGLSSMITHTWLYHRHKLVAQWKQSRTQSEDIHHKLMQAYPE
;
A
#
# COMPACT_ATOMS: atom_id res chain seq x y z
N MET A 1 -51.13 -13.01 23.58
CA MET A 1 -50.15 -11.92 23.38
C MET A 1 -48.88 -12.31 24.12
N SER A 2 -48.09 -13.20 23.51
CA SER A 2 -46.84 -13.73 24.08
C SER A 2 -45.68 -13.10 23.33
N LEU A 3 -45.00 -12.17 23.99
CA LEU A 3 -43.84 -11.45 23.46
C LEU A 3 -42.66 -12.43 23.41
N LEU A 4 -42.24 -12.83 22.20
CA LEU A 4 -40.93 -13.43 22.00
C LEU A 4 -39.88 -12.31 22.15
N PRO A 5 -38.81 -12.50 22.94
CA PRO A 5 -37.73 -11.54 22.99
C PRO A 5 -37.00 -11.58 21.64
N SER A 6 -37.04 -10.46 20.91
CA SER A 6 -36.20 -10.26 19.73
C SER A 6 -34.74 -10.27 20.16
N VAL A 7 -34.07 -11.38 19.91
CA VAL A 7 -32.61 -11.47 19.94
C VAL A 7 -32.10 -10.51 18.88
N VAL A 8 -31.83 -9.26 19.28
CA VAL A 8 -31.00 -8.36 18.49
C VAL A 8 -29.65 -9.07 18.43
N PRO A 9 -29.16 -9.47 17.24
CA PRO A 9 -27.80 -9.94 17.14
C PRO A 9 -26.96 -8.72 17.49
N THR A 10 -26.37 -8.72 18.69
CA THR A 10 -25.20 -7.90 18.93
C THR A 10 -24.20 -8.41 17.93
N VAL A 11 -24.10 -7.72 16.79
CA VAL A 11 -22.95 -7.84 15.90
C VAL A 11 -21.78 -7.46 16.79
N SER A 12 -21.21 -8.45 17.47
CA SER A 12 -19.86 -8.31 17.98
C SER A 12 -19.08 -7.88 16.76
N VAL A 13 -18.44 -6.72 16.84
CA VAL A 13 -17.58 -6.20 15.78
C VAL A 13 -16.35 -7.11 15.74
N SER A 14 -16.56 -8.37 15.35
CA SER A 14 -15.54 -9.34 15.09
C SER A 14 -15.20 -9.11 13.64
N ALA A 15 -14.36 -8.11 13.38
CA ALA A 15 -13.54 -8.16 12.18
C ALA A 15 -12.97 -9.58 12.11
N PRO A 16 -13.07 -10.29 10.97
CA PRO A 16 -12.64 -11.70 10.87
C PRO A 16 -11.13 -11.90 11.05
N SER A 17 -10.38 -10.87 11.44
CA SER A 17 -8.96 -10.92 11.72
C SER A 17 -8.68 -11.29 13.19
N PRO A 18 -7.73 -12.19 13.46
CA PRO A 18 -7.30 -12.51 14.82
C PRO A 18 -6.86 -11.25 15.58
N TRP A 19 -7.18 -11.16 16.88
CA TRP A 19 -6.80 -10.02 17.75
C TRP A 19 -5.31 -9.68 17.66
N TRP A 20 -4.44 -10.69 17.63
CA TRP A 20 -2.99 -10.51 17.53
C TRP A 20 -2.57 -9.77 16.24
N ALA A 21 -3.26 -10.01 15.13
CA ALA A 21 -3.00 -9.31 13.89
C ALA A 21 -3.40 -7.84 13.98
N GLN A 22 -4.51 -7.54 14.66
CA GLN A 22 -4.96 -6.16 14.89
C GLN A 22 -3.95 -5.38 15.73
N VAL A 23 -3.42 -5.98 16.80
CA VAL A 23 -2.39 -5.37 17.65
C VAL A 23 -1.10 -5.09 16.85
N ASN A 24 -0.66 -6.01 15.98
CA ASN A 24 0.53 -5.78 15.15
C ASN A 24 0.35 -4.61 14.18
N ILE A 25 -0.82 -4.49 13.54
CA ILE A 25 -1.12 -3.39 12.63
C ILE A 25 -1.18 -2.07 13.40
N ALA A 26 -1.85 -2.05 14.56
CA ALA A 26 -1.92 -0.88 15.42
C ALA A 26 -0.53 -0.43 15.88
N LEU A 27 0.32 -1.36 16.32
CA LEU A 27 1.70 -1.06 16.73
C LEU A 27 2.50 -0.47 15.57
N GLY A 28 2.41 -1.06 14.37
CA GLY A 28 3.06 -0.53 13.17
C GLY A 28 2.62 0.89 12.85
N PHE A 29 1.30 1.16 12.93
CA PHE A 29 0.76 2.51 12.76
C PHE A 29 1.33 3.51 13.77
N PHE A 30 1.34 3.17 15.07
CA PHE A 30 1.90 4.04 16.10
C PHE A 30 3.39 4.32 15.87
N LEU A 31 4.19 3.30 15.55
CA LEU A 31 5.62 3.48 15.26
C LEU A 31 5.85 4.42 14.08
N ILE A 32 5.05 4.29 13.02
CA ILE A 32 5.25 5.10 11.81
C ILE A 32 4.77 6.53 12.07
N ALA A 33 3.52 6.71 12.49
CA ALA A 33 2.91 8.02 12.51
C ALA A 33 3.27 8.83 13.77
N TRP A 34 3.61 8.20 14.89
CA TRP A 34 3.97 8.90 16.14
C TRP A 34 5.47 8.89 16.45
N VAL A 35 6.26 8.02 15.81
CA VAL A 35 7.72 7.99 16.01
C VAL A 35 8.46 8.43 14.74
N MET A 36 8.30 7.73 13.62
CA MET A 36 9.07 8.04 12.41
C MET A 36 8.71 9.40 11.78
N VAL A 37 7.42 9.71 11.63
CA VAL A 37 6.98 10.96 11.01
C VAL A 37 7.43 12.19 11.80
N PRO A 38 7.24 12.26 13.14
CA PRO A 38 7.76 13.38 13.92
C PRO A 38 9.29 13.49 13.85
N ILE A 39 10.02 12.38 13.94
CA ILE A 39 11.48 12.39 13.83
C ILE A 39 11.90 12.99 12.49
N ALA A 40 11.30 12.55 11.37
CA ALA A 40 11.62 13.08 10.05
C ALA A 40 11.28 14.57 9.90
N TYR A 41 10.18 15.03 10.51
CA TYR A 41 9.79 16.44 10.46
C TYR A 41 10.72 17.34 11.29
N TYR A 42 11.02 16.94 12.53
CA TYR A 42 11.88 17.73 13.42
C TYR A 42 13.36 17.70 13.03
N THR A 43 13.82 16.64 12.35
CA THR A 43 15.16 16.59 11.75
C THR A 43 15.26 17.39 10.43
N ASN A 44 14.17 18.03 10.01
CA ASN A 44 14.04 18.78 8.76
C ASN A 44 14.45 17.95 7.53
N LEU A 45 14.12 16.66 7.55
CA LEU A 45 14.42 15.75 6.45
C LEU A 45 13.62 16.19 5.22
N TRP A 46 14.32 16.45 4.10
CA TRP A 46 13.74 16.96 2.85
C TRP A 46 13.08 18.35 2.94
N GLU A 47 13.59 19.21 3.84
CA GLU A 47 13.05 20.57 4.05
C GLU A 47 11.59 20.56 4.52
N ALA A 48 11.22 19.50 5.24
CA ALA A 48 9.89 19.23 5.79
C ALA A 48 9.22 20.42 6.50
N GLN A 49 10.00 21.24 7.21
CA GLN A 49 9.48 22.35 8.01
C GLN A 49 8.86 23.48 7.17
N ARG A 50 9.08 23.48 5.85
CA ARG A 50 8.49 24.48 4.94
C ARG A 50 7.01 24.25 4.65
N PHE A 51 6.49 23.05 4.91
CA PHE A 51 5.12 22.68 4.59
C PHE A 51 4.43 21.98 5.78
N PRO A 52 3.09 21.86 5.77
CA PRO A 52 2.35 21.14 6.80
C PRO A 52 2.77 19.67 6.89
N ILE A 53 2.79 19.11 8.11
CA ILE A 53 3.16 17.70 8.37
C ILE A 53 2.27 16.74 7.57
N LEU A 54 0.97 17.03 7.53
CA LEU A 54 -0.04 16.18 6.90
C LEU A 54 -0.86 17.02 5.92
N THR A 55 -0.63 16.78 4.63
CA THR A 55 -1.43 17.31 3.53
C THR A 55 -1.23 16.43 2.29
N ALA A 56 -2.26 16.39 1.44
CA ALA A 56 -2.22 15.76 0.13
C ALA A 56 -1.76 16.73 -0.98
N ASP A 57 -1.55 18.00 -0.64
CA ASP A 57 -1.15 19.03 -1.60
C ASP A 57 0.33 18.89 -2.00
N LEU A 58 0.63 19.47 -3.15
CA LEU A 58 1.94 19.49 -3.77
C LEU A 58 2.55 20.87 -3.62
N PHE A 59 3.82 20.95 -3.25
CA PHE A 59 4.51 22.21 -3.00
C PHE A 59 5.71 22.39 -3.93
N ARG A 60 6.09 23.64 -4.11
CA ARG A 60 7.41 24.02 -4.62
C ARG A 60 8.44 23.99 -3.50
N THR A 61 9.72 24.04 -3.86
CA THR A 61 10.83 24.22 -2.92
C THR A 61 10.66 25.44 -2.02
N ASN A 62 9.98 26.49 -2.49
CA ASN A 62 9.73 27.72 -1.75
C ASN A 62 8.57 27.62 -0.73
N GLY A 63 7.79 26.54 -0.74
CA GLY A 63 6.62 26.35 0.12
C GLY A 63 5.28 26.77 -0.51
N ASP A 64 5.29 27.38 -1.70
CA ASP A 64 4.07 27.71 -2.45
C ASP A 64 3.42 26.46 -3.06
N ASP A 65 2.11 26.52 -3.31
CA ASP A 65 1.36 25.47 -4.00
C ASP A 65 1.92 25.23 -5.42
N TYR A 66 2.01 23.95 -5.80
CA TYR A 66 2.55 23.55 -7.08
C TYR A 66 1.49 23.63 -8.19
N PRO A 67 1.73 24.35 -9.32
CA PRO A 67 0.74 24.53 -10.36
C PRO A 67 0.66 23.31 -11.30
N VAL A 68 0.00 22.25 -10.84
CA VAL A 68 -0.14 20.97 -11.58
C VAL A 68 -0.70 21.15 -12.99
N LEU A 69 -1.71 22.01 -13.15
CA LEU A 69 -2.36 22.27 -14.45
C LEU A 69 -1.44 22.91 -15.49
N SER A 70 -0.39 23.62 -15.06
CA SER A 70 0.58 24.23 -15.97
C SER A 70 1.67 23.27 -16.44
N VAL A 71 1.87 22.18 -15.69
CA VAL A 71 2.88 21.15 -15.96
C VAL A 71 2.29 19.99 -16.76
N LEU A 72 0.98 19.76 -16.64
CA LEU A 72 0.30 18.66 -17.30
C LEU A 72 -0.36 19.11 -18.60
N ASP A 73 0.15 18.65 -19.74
CA ASP A 73 -0.48 18.80 -21.05
C ASP A 73 -1.05 17.46 -21.53
N LYS A 74 -2.38 17.38 -21.68
CA LYS A 74 -3.11 16.21 -22.21
C LYS A 74 -2.74 14.86 -21.54
N GLY A 75 -2.42 14.88 -20.25
CA GLY A 75 -2.04 13.68 -19.49
C GLY A 75 -0.56 13.31 -19.58
N THR A 76 0.25 14.13 -20.24
CA THR A 76 1.71 14.04 -20.29
C THR A 76 2.35 15.23 -19.59
N ILE A 77 3.54 15.01 -19.01
CA ILE A 77 4.29 16.10 -18.38
C ILE A 77 4.94 16.93 -19.50
N SER A 78 4.59 18.21 -19.57
CA SER A 78 5.25 19.17 -20.46
C SER A 78 6.62 19.53 -19.89
N GLU A 79 7.69 19.28 -20.63
CA GLU A 79 9.07 19.62 -20.21
C GLU A 79 9.23 21.12 -19.97
N GLU A 80 8.62 21.97 -20.81
CA GLU A 80 8.64 23.42 -20.63
C GLU A 80 7.87 23.87 -19.39
N GLY A 81 6.71 23.26 -19.13
CA GLY A 81 5.92 23.53 -17.94
C GLY A 81 6.65 23.11 -16.67
N TYR A 82 7.29 21.94 -16.69
CA TYR A 82 8.09 21.42 -15.58
C TYR A 82 9.33 22.29 -15.31
N ALA A 83 10.07 22.68 -16.36
CA ALA A 83 11.23 23.55 -16.23
C ALA A 83 10.89 24.92 -15.61
N LYS A 84 9.70 25.45 -15.89
CA LYS A 84 9.19 26.70 -15.29
C LYS A 84 8.67 26.50 -13.86
N ALA A 85 8.02 25.37 -13.59
CA ALA A 85 7.40 25.11 -12.29
C ALA A 85 8.42 24.71 -11.21
N GLY A 86 9.53 24.07 -11.61
CA GLY A 86 10.62 23.64 -10.74
C GLY A 86 10.39 22.27 -10.10
N GLU A 87 11.24 21.92 -9.13
CA GLU A 87 11.15 20.64 -8.44
C GLU A 87 9.86 20.53 -7.61
N LEU A 88 9.20 19.38 -7.74
CA LEU A 88 8.02 19.01 -6.97
C LEU A 88 8.41 18.54 -5.57
N ARG A 89 7.73 19.06 -4.55
CA ARG A 89 7.84 18.63 -3.16
C ARG A 89 6.50 18.11 -2.64
N ILE A 90 6.58 17.11 -1.77
CA ILE A 90 5.43 16.44 -1.14
C ILE A 90 5.60 16.46 0.37
N SER A 91 4.50 16.37 1.10
CA SER A 91 4.54 16.31 2.56
C SER A 91 5.32 15.09 3.05
N THR A 92 6.05 15.26 4.15
CA THR A 92 6.90 14.19 4.73
C THR A 92 6.08 12.98 5.15
N PHE A 93 4.85 13.19 5.65
CA PHE A 93 3.93 12.10 5.98
C PHE A 93 3.57 11.27 4.75
N PHE A 94 3.26 11.91 3.63
CA PHE A 94 2.93 11.24 2.38
C PHE A 94 4.14 10.47 1.82
N ALA A 95 5.31 11.10 1.80
CA ALA A 95 6.56 10.49 1.35
C ALA A 95 6.92 9.22 2.15
N LEU A 96 6.85 9.28 3.48
CA LEU A 96 7.15 8.15 4.35
C LEU A 96 6.12 7.01 4.20
N THR A 97 4.84 7.35 4.13
CA THR A 97 3.78 6.35 3.96
C THR A 97 3.94 5.59 2.64
N TYR A 98 4.28 6.29 1.55
CA TYR A 98 4.61 5.66 0.28
C TYR A 98 5.86 4.79 0.35
N GLY A 99 6.94 5.30 0.97
CA GLY A 99 8.19 4.53 1.14
C GLY A 99 7.97 3.22 1.89
N ILE A 100 7.14 3.24 2.94
CA ILE A 100 6.79 2.04 3.71
C ILE A 100 5.88 1.11 2.91
N GLY A 101 4.97 1.65 2.08
CA GLY A 101 4.20 0.85 1.13
C GLY A 101 5.09 0.03 0.19
N PHE A 102 6.11 0.67 -0.40
CA PHE A 102 7.11 -0.03 -1.21
C PHE A 102 7.95 -1.03 -0.40
N ALA A 103 8.32 -0.67 0.83
CA ALA A 103 9.01 -1.59 1.73
C ALA A 103 8.16 -2.84 2.03
N GLY A 104 6.85 -2.68 2.24
CA GLY A 104 5.90 -3.77 2.42
C GLY A 104 5.84 -4.73 1.24
N LEU A 105 5.77 -4.19 0.01
CA LEU A 105 5.82 -4.99 -1.22
C LEU A 105 7.13 -5.78 -1.33
N SER A 106 8.26 -5.11 -1.10
CA SER A 106 9.58 -5.76 -1.15
C SER A 106 9.73 -6.84 -0.06
N SER A 107 9.19 -6.60 1.13
CA SER A 107 9.17 -7.54 2.25
C SER A 107 8.36 -8.79 1.90
N MET A 108 7.17 -8.62 1.30
CA MET A 108 6.34 -9.74 0.86
C MET A 108 7.07 -10.62 -0.15
N ILE A 109 7.71 -10.04 -1.16
CA ILE A 109 8.49 -10.77 -2.16
C ILE A 109 9.66 -11.52 -1.50
N THR A 110 10.42 -10.81 -0.66
CA THR A 110 11.60 -11.35 0.02
C THR A 110 11.23 -12.49 0.96
N HIS A 111 10.17 -12.33 1.74
CA HIS A 111 9.65 -13.35 2.65
C HIS A 111 9.19 -14.59 1.88
N THR A 112 8.41 -14.40 0.82
CA THR A 112 7.91 -15.50 -0.02
C THR A 112 9.07 -16.27 -0.65
N TRP A 113 10.07 -15.57 -1.17
CA TRP A 113 11.26 -16.20 -1.74
C TRP A 113 12.06 -16.98 -0.70
N LEU A 114 12.38 -16.38 0.45
CA LEU A 114 13.19 -17.04 1.47
C LEU A 114 12.53 -18.31 2.02
N TYR A 115 11.23 -18.27 2.33
CA TYR A 115 10.54 -19.39 2.98
C TYR A 115 9.97 -20.42 2.00
N HIS A 116 9.56 -19.99 0.80
CA HIS A 116 8.83 -20.85 -0.14
C HIS A 116 9.55 -21.15 -1.45
N ARG A 117 10.80 -20.66 -1.67
CA ARG A 117 11.56 -20.91 -2.92
C ARG A 117 11.57 -22.36 -3.38
N HIS A 118 11.79 -23.32 -2.48
CA HIS A 118 11.90 -24.74 -2.86
C HIS A 118 10.58 -25.29 -3.37
N LYS A 119 9.48 -24.95 -2.70
CA LYS A 119 8.12 -25.31 -3.12
C LYS A 119 7.75 -24.62 -4.43
N LEU A 120 8.08 -23.33 -4.57
CA LEU A 120 7.83 -22.56 -5.78
C LEU A 120 8.57 -23.13 -6.99
N VAL A 121 9.86 -23.44 -6.85
CA VAL A 121 10.67 -24.02 -7.94
C VAL A 121 10.18 -25.43 -8.30
N ALA A 122 9.84 -26.25 -7.31
CA ALA A 122 9.29 -27.57 -7.56
C ALA A 122 7.96 -27.49 -8.33
N GLN A 123 7.02 -26.64 -7.86
CA GLN A 123 5.73 -26.41 -8.52
C GLN A 123 5.89 -25.79 -9.91
N TRP A 124 6.85 -24.88 -10.10
CA TRP A 124 7.14 -24.27 -11.40
C TRP A 124 7.70 -25.26 -12.42
N LYS A 125 8.56 -26.18 -11.98
CA LYS A 125 9.04 -27.27 -12.84
C LYS A 125 7.92 -28.26 -13.13
N GLN A 126 7.14 -28.59 -12.10
CA GLN A 126 6.05 -29.52 -12.21
C GLN A 126 4.94 -28.96 -13.12
N SER A 127 4.54 -27.70 -13.03
CA SER A 127 3.53 -27.11 -13.93
C SER A 127 3.89 -27.20 -15.42
N ARG A 128 5.19 -27.25 -15.76
CA ARG A 128 5.67 -27.42 -17.14
C ARG A 128 5.74 -28.87 -17.61
N THR A 129 5.70 -29.82 -16.68
CA THR A 129 5.93 -31.25 -16.94
C THR A 129 4.75 -32.13 -16.50
N GLN A 130 3.83 -31.58 -15.72
CA GLN A 130 2.68 -32.27 -15.16
C GLN A 130 1.73 -32.64 -16.30
N SER A 131 1.53 -33.94 -16.51
CA SER A 131 0.43 -34.39 -17.34
C SER A 131 -0.87 -33.97 -16.68
N GLU A 132 -1.77 -33.35 -17.44
CA GLU A 132 -3.11 -33.00 -16.96
C GLU A 132 -3.73 -34.16 -16.21
N ASP A 133 -4.23 -33.88 -15.01
CA ASP A 133 -4.90 -34.90 -14.21
C ASP A 133 -6.14 -35.41 -14.96
N ILE A 134 -6.56 -36.65 -14.64
CA ILE A 134 -7.67 -37.30 -15.33
C ILE A 134 -8.96 -36.48 -15.19
N HIS A 135 -9.10 -35.72 -14.10
CA HIS A 135 -10.26 -34.85 -13.89
C HIS A 135 -10.25 -33.69 -14.88
N HIS A 136 -9.13 -32.98 -15.05
CA HIS A 136 -8.95 -31.90 -16.02
C HIS A 136 -9.14 -32.39 -17.46
N LYS A 137 -8.63 -33.58 -17.78
CA LYS A 137 -8.87 -34.22 -19.09
C LYS A 137 -10.33 -34.58 -19.35
N LEU A 138 -11.05 -35.06 -18.33
CA LEU A 138 -12.48 -35.36 -18.44
C LEU A 138 -13.32 -34.08 -18.51
N MET A 139 -12.89 -33.00 -17.85
CA MET A 139 -13.56 -31.70 -17.90
C MET A 139 -13.40 -31.02 -19.28
N GLN A 140 -12.29 -31.26 -20.01
CA GLN A 140 -12.13 -30.77 -21.40
C GLN A 140 -13.16 -31.36 -22.40
N ALA A 141 -13.78 -32.49 -22.08
CA ALA A 141 -14.79 -33.12 -22.95
C ALA A 141 -16.15 -32.40 -22.88
N TYR A 142 -16.35 -31.53 -21.89
CA TYR A 142 -17.54 -30.71 -21.77
C TYR A 142 -17.23 -29.31 -22.32
N PRO A 143 -17.92 -28.87 -23.39
CA PRO A 143 -17.91 -27.46 -23.75
C PRO A 143 -18.71 -26.69 -22.70
N GLU A 144 -18.08 -25.73 -22.04
CA GLU A 144 -18.80 -24.52 -21.62
C GLU A 144 -19.25 -23.69 -22.83
#